data_AF-A0A850XUL4-F1
#
_entry.id   AF-A0A850XUL4-F1
#
_cell.length_a   1.000
_cell.length_b   1.000
_cell.length_c   1.000
_cell.angle_alpha   90.00
_cell.angle_beta   90.00
_cell.angle_gamma   90.00
#
_symmetry.space_group_name_H-M   'P 1'
#
loop_
_entity.id
_entity.type
_entity.pdbx_description
1 polymer ?
#
loop_
_entity_poly.entity_id
_entity_poly.type
_entity_poly.pdbx_seq_one_letter_code
_entity_poly.pdbx_strand_id
1 'polypeptide(L)'
;RCWQEPLRRALAQPKIRVASAKEVPRSRSLHAAFQALHAFREEQGRLPRPRALADTARVLELARSLGVQQGPLDEDVVRAFASVSAGDLCPMASTVGAMAAQEALKAITGKFLPLEQWLYVDALECLALEGAAGLTEEDCAPRGSRYDGQIAVFGATFQELLGRQKYLVVGAGAIGCELLKNFAMMGLAAGPDGDLTVTDMDTVALSNLPRQLLYRSADIS
;
A
#
# COMPACT_ATOMS: atom_id res chain seq x y z
N ARG A 1 2.73 32.61 0.93
CA ARG A 1 1.39 32.36 1.52
C ARG A 1 1.25 30.85 1.65
N CYS A 2 0.96 30.31 2.83
CA CYS A 2 0.80 28.88 3.01
C CYS A 2 -0.54 28.45 2.38
N TRP A 3 -0.50 27.63 1.34
CA TRP A 3 -1.68 27.17 0.60
C TRP A 3 -2.41 26.01 1.30
N GLN A 4 -1.86 25.51 2.41
CA GLN A 4 -2.34 24.33 3.12
C GLN A 4 -3.03 24.69 4.43
N GLU A 5 -4.16 24.03 4.70
CA GLU A 5 -4.87 24.15 5.98
C GLU A 5 -4.21 23.28 7.06
N PRO A 6 -4.25 23.68 8.35
CA PRO A 6 -3.77 22.84 9.44
C PRO A 6 -4.51 21.51 9.49
N LEU A 7 -3.82 20.42 9.88
CA LEU A 7 -4.35 19.06 9.90
C LEU A 7 -5.73 18.95 10.56
N ARG A 8 -5.92 19.58 11.73
CA ARG A 8 -7.21 19.60 12.47
C ARG A 8 -8.36 20.09 11.59
N ARG A 9 -8.15 21.14 10.79
CA ARG A 9 -9.16 21.71 9.90
C ARG A 9 -9.33 20.85 8.65
N ALA A 10 -8.22 20.39 8.08
CA ALA A 10 -8.20 19.51 6.90
C ALA A 10 -8.81 18.13 7.15
N LEU A 11 -8.87 17.65 8.41
CA LEU A 11 -9.61 16.44 8.81
C LEU A 11 -11.13 16.66 8.81
N ALA A 12 -11.58 17.82 9.29
CA ALA A 12 -13.00 18.14 9.34
C ALA A 12 -13.57 18.46 7.94
N GLN A 13 -12.78 19.12 7.08
CA GLN A 13 -13.17 19.54 5.74
C GLN A 13 -12.09 19.16 4.71
N PRO A 14 -11.99 17.87 4.34
CA PRO A 14 -10.87 17.40 3.53
C PRO A 14 -10.98 17.85 2.07
N LYS A 15 -9.91 18.50 1.58
CA LYS A 15 -9.66 18.70 0.16
C LYS A 15 -9.02 17.45 -0.42
N ILE A 16 -9.86 16.54 -0.93
CA ILE A 16 -9.44 15.26 -1.50
C ILE A 16 -9.18 15.42 -2.99
N ARG A 17 -7.99 15.03 -3.44
CA ARG A 17 -7.62 14.99 -4.86
C ARG A 17 -7.94 13.62 -5.44
N VAL A 18 -8.70 13.62 -6.53
CA VAL A 18 -9.13 12.44 -7.28
C VAL A 18 -8.87 12.68 -8.76
N ALA A 19 -8.72 11.60 -9.53
CA ALA A 19 -8.57 11.70 -10.98
C ALA A 19 -9.93 11.99 -11.64
N SER A 20 -11.01 11.48 -11.07
CA SER A 20 -12.38 11.68 -11.56
C SER A 20 -13.37 11.96 -10.43
N ALA A 21 -14.45 12.70 -10.73
CA ALA A 21 -15.51 12.97 -9.75
C ALA A 21 -16.19 11.69 -9.22
N LYS A 22 -16.10 10.58 -9.97
CA LYS A 22 -16.65 9.27 -9.60
C LYS A 22 -15.90 8.62 -8.44
N GLU A 23 -14.64 8.99 -8.20
CA GLU A 23 -13.79 8.45 -7.12
C GLU A 23 -13.99 9.19 -5.78
N VAL A 24 -14.69 10.33 -5.78
CA VAL A 24 -14.90 11.13 -4.56
C VAL A 24 -15.59 10.33 -3.46
N PRO A 25 -16.68 9.57 -3.70
CA PRO A 25 -17.34 8.78 -2.66
C PRO A 25 -16.42 7.71 -2.05
N ARG A 26 -15.64 7.01 -2.89
CA ARG A 26 -14.66 6.01 -2.46
C ARG A 26 -13.59 6.63 -1.58
N SER A 27 -13.01 7.75 -2.01
CA SER A 27 -11.95 8.44 -1.25
C SER A 27 -12.46 9.04 0.06
N ARG A 28 -13.70 9.52 0.11
CA ARG A 28 -14.35 9.94 1.37
C ARG A 28 -14.56 8.78 2.32
N SER A 29 -14.95 7.62 1.79
CA SER A 29 -15.10 6.40 2.59
C SER A 29 -13.76 5.95 3.17
N LEU A 30 -12.67 6.02 2.39
CA LEU A 30 -11.32 5.79 2.89
C LEU A 30 -10.89 6.82 3.94
N HIS A 31 -11.22 8.10 3.75
CA HIS A 31 -10.94 9.14 4.74
C HIS A 31 -11.60 8.84 6.10
N ALA A 32 -12.88 8.42 6.07
CA ALA A 32 -13.56 7.98 7.28
C ALA A 32 -12.96 6.69 7.84
N ALA A 33 -12.61 5.72 7.00
CA ALA A 33 -12.03 4.45 7.40
C ALA A 33 -10.67 4.60 8.10
N PHE A 34 -9.80 5.48 7.59
CA PHE A 34 -8.53 5.79 8.25
C PHE A 34 -8.74 6.41 9.62
N GLN A 35 -9.68 7.36 9.79
CA GLN A 35 -9.97 7.93 11.11
C GLN A 35 -10.56 6.87 12.06
N ALA A 36 -11.46 6.03 11.56
CA ALA A 36 -12.04 4.93 12.31
C ALA A 36 -10.97 3.91 12.76
N LEU A 37 -9.95 3.65 11.94
CA LEU A 37 -8.83 2.80 12.29
C LEU A 37 -8.00 3.36 13.45
N HIS A 38 -7.76 4.68 13.45
CA HIS A 38 -7.06 5.33 14.57
C HIS A 38 -7.89 5.24 15.85
N ALA A 39 -9.19 5.52 15.78
CA ALA A 39 -10.09 5.36 16.92
C ALA A 39 -10.15 3.91 17.43
N PHE A 40 -10.24 2.92 16.53
CA PHE A 40 -10.19 1.51 16.89
C PHE A 40 -8.91 1.15 17.63
N ARG A 41 -7.76 1.64 17.13
CA ARG A 41 -6.46 1.38 17.75
C ARG A 41 -6.35 2.01 19.14
N GLU A 42 -6.91 3.19 19.34
CA GLU A 42 -7.00 3.84 20.66
C GLU A 42 -7.90 3.03 21.62
N GLU A 43 -9.04 2.51 21.14
CA GLU A 43 -9.97 1.71 21.95
C GLU A 43 -9.42 0.32 22.32
N GLN A 44 -8.81 -0.38 21.37
CA GLN A 44 -8.43 -1.79 21.49
C GLN A 44 -6.95 -2.02 21.79
N GLY A 45 -6.11 -0.98 21.65
CA GLY A 45 -4.65 -1.08 21.82
C GLY A 45 -3.94 -1.87 20.72
N ARG A 46 -4.64 -2.24 19.64
CA ARG A 46 -4.13 -3.05 18.51
C ARG A 46 -4.83 -2.66 17.20
N LEU A 47 -4.28 -3.11 16.07
CA LEU A 47 -4.99 -3.05 14.79
C LEU A 47 -6.09 -4.12 14.72
N PRO A 48 -7.10 -3.96 13.83
CA PRO A 48 -8.04 -5.02 13.47
C PRO A 48 -7.31 -6.27 13.02
N ARG A 49 -7.75 -7.45 13.48
CA ARG A 49 -7.19 -8.72 13.00
C ARG A 49 -7.57 -8.93 11.53
N PRO A 50 -6.68 -9.56 10.72
CA PRO A 50 -6.97 -9.88 9.33
C PRO A 50 -8.29 -10.65 9.20
N ARG A 51 -9.19 -10.20 8.31
CA ARG A 51 -10.48 -10.84 8.01
C ARG A 51 -11.42 -11.08 9.21
N ALA A 52 -11.14 -10.54 10.39
CA ALA A 52 -11.97 -10.73 11.57
C ALA A 52 -13.28 -9.91 11.45
N LEU A 53 -14.42 -10.61 11.41
CA LEU A 53 -15.73 -9.98 11.23
C LEU A 53 -16.10 -9.02 12.37
N ALA A 54 -15.77 -9.39 13.62
CA ALA A 54 -16.06 -8.56 14.79
C ALA A 54 -15.29 -7.24 14.77
N ASP A 55 -13.98 -7.29 14.47
CA ASP A 55 -13.15 -6.09 14.38
C ASP A 55 -13.57 -5.23 13.19
N THR A 56 -13.88 -5.85 12.05
CA THR A 56 -14.39 -5.17 10.86
C THR A 56 -15.71 -4.44 11.13
N ALA A 57 -16.64 -5.09 11.84
CA ALA A 57 -17.90 -4.49 12.24
C ALA A 57 -17.69 -3.29 13.18
N ARG A 58 -16.73 -3.40 14.11
CA ARG A 58 -16.39 -2.28 15.02
C ARG A 58 -15.79 -1.09 14.27
N VAL A 59 -14.88 -1.32 13.32
CA VAL A 59 -14.33 -0.24 12.48
C VAL A 59 -15.43 0.42 11.65
N LEU A 60 -16.36 -0.36 11.09
CA LEU A 60 -17.49 0.20 10.35
C LEU A 60 -18.41 1.06 11.24
N GLU A 61 -18.69 0.62 12.47
CA GLU A 61 -19.46 1.39 13.44
C GLU A 61 -18.79 2.73 13.76
N LEU A 62 -17.48 2.71 14.02
CA LEU A 62 -16.68 3.92 14.23
C LEU A 62 -16.70 4.83 13.00
N ALA A 63 -16.54 4.27 11.80
CA ALA A 63 -16.60 5.02 10.56
C ALA A 63 -17.96 5.67 10.35
N ARG A 64 -19.07 4.99 10.65
CA ARG A 64 -20.44 5.56 10.59
C ARG A 64 -20.58 6.74 11.55
N SER A 65 -20.05 6.64 12.77
CA SER A 65 -20.10 7.72 13.76
C SER A 65 -19.36 9.00 13.28
N LEU A 66 -18.29 8.82 12.50
CA LEU A 66 -17.48 9.90 11.94
C LEU A 66 -18.04 10.43 10.60
N GLY A 67 -18.60 9.54 9.79
CA GLY A 67 -18.99 9.78 8.41
C GLY A 67 -20.24 10.65 8.23
N VAL A 68 -21.07 10.82 9.26
CA VAL A 68 -22.24 11.72 9.23
C VAL A 68 -21.84 13.14 8.79
N GLN A 69 -20.60 13.57 9.08
CA GLN A 69 -20.09 14.89 8.72
C GLN A 69 -19.59 15.01 7.27
N GLN A 70 -19.40 13.89 6.53
CA GLN A 70 -18.70 13.88 5.23
C GLN A 70 -19.49 13.27 4.06
N GLY A 71 -20.71 12.78 4.29
CA GLY A 71 -21.61 12.24 3.25
C GLY A 71 -21.82 10.73 3.35
N PRO A 72 -22.49 10.12 2.36
CA PRO A 72 -22.78 8.68 2.39
C PRO A 72 -21.49 7.86 2.30
N LEU A 73 -21.39 6.83 3.15
CA LEU A 73 -20.27 5.89 3.19
C LEU A 73 -20.53 4.70 2.27
N ASP A 74 -19.50 4.33 1.52
CA ASP A 74 -19.42 3.01 0.90
C ASP A 74 -18.94 2.02 1.97
N GLU A 75 -19.88 1.29 2.55
CA GLU A 75 -19.58 0.37 3.65
C GLU A 75 -18.72 -0.81 3.20
N ASP A 76 -18.78 -1.22 1.94
CA ASP A 76 -18.00 -2.34 1.43
C ASP A 76 -16.53 -1.94 1.31
N VAL A 77 -16.25 -0.71 0.90
CA VAL A 77 -14.90 -0.13 0.95
C VAL A 77 -14.36 -0.11 2.38
N VAL A 78 -15.17 0.33 3.36
CA VAL A 78 -14.74 0.38 4.78
C VAL A 78 -14.49 -1.02 5.32
N ARG A 79 -15.36 -1.99 5.02
CA ARG A 79 -15.18 -3.39 5.42
C ARG A 79 -13.92 -4.00 4.80
N ALA A 80 -13.73 -3.81 3.50
CA ALA A 80 -12.56 -4.29 2.78
C ALA A 80 -11.28 -3.71 3.39
N PHE A 81 -11.22 -2.39 3.60
CA PHE A 81 -10.13 -1.70 4.26
C PHE A 81 -9.83 -2.26 5.66
N ALA A 82 -10.85 -2.38 6.53
CA ALA A 82 -10.67 -2.88 7.89
C ALA A 82 -10.10 -4.30 7.89
N SER A 83 -10.59 -5.14 6.98
CA SER A 83 -10.19 -6.56 6.87
C SER A 83 -8.73 -6.77 6.49
N VAL A 84 -8.05 -5.76 5.92
CA VAL A 84 -6.65 -5.82 5.48
C VAL A 84 -5.76 -4.76 6.15
N SER A 85 -6.29 -4.03 7.14
CA SER A 85 -5.59 -2.89 7.78
C SER A 85 -4.35 -3.28 8.60
N ALA A 86 -4.21 -4.56 8.96
CA ALA A 86 -2.99 -5.12 9.56
C ALA A 86 -1.94 -5.55 8.51
N GLY A 87 -2.24 -5.41 7.22
CA GLY A 87 -1.32 -5.76 6.13
C GLY A 87 -0.19 -4.76 5.94
N ASP A 88 0.94 -5.27 5.46
CA ASP A 88 2.11 -4.49 5.05
C ASP A 88 2.64 -5.03 3.73
N LEU A 89 2.49 -4.24 2.66
CA LEU A 89 2.76 -4.64 1.28
C LEU A 89 3.84 -3.76 0.67
N CYS A 90 4.94 -4.37 0.23
CA CYS A 90 6.05 -3.66 -0.40
C CYS A 90 5.64 -2.79 -1.62
N PRO A 91 4.73 -3.24 -2.53
CA PRO A 91 4.26 -2.40 -3.62
C PRO A 91 3.53 -1.13 -3.16
N MET A 92 2.73 -1.22 -2.09
CA MET A 92 2.03 -0.06 -1.51
C MET A 92 3.02 0.90 -0.86
N ALA A 93 3.97 0.37 -0.07
CA ALA A 93 5.03 1.17 0.54
C ALA A 93 5.87 1.90 -0.53
N SER A 94 6.19 1.22 -1.63
CA SER A 94 6.94 1.80 -2.76
C SER A 94 6.17 2.92 -3.44
N THR A 95 4.87 2.72 -3.68
CA THR A 95 4.01 3.69 -4.36
C THR A 95 3.80 4.94 -3.51
N VAL A 96 3.38 4.77 -2.25
CA VAL A 96 3.15 5.89 -1.32
C VAL A 96 4.47 6.58 -0.98
N GLY A 97 5.55 5.81 -0.80
CA GLY A 97 6.89 6.35 -0.55
C GLY A 97 7.40 7.22 -1.69
N ALA A 98 7.21 6.79 -2.95
CA ALA A 98 7.57 7.59 -4.12
C ALA A 98 6.76 8.89 -4.19
N MET A 99 5.45 8.84 -3.95
CA MET A 99 4.59 10.03 -3.90
C MET A 99 5.04 10.99 -2.79
N ALA A 100 5.29 10.48 -1.58
CA ALA A 100 5.75 11.29 -0.45
C ALA A 100 7.13 11.91 -0.70
N ALA A 101 8.07 11.17 -1.28
CA ALA A 101 9.39 11.69 -1.66
C ALA A 101 9.27 12.82 -2.68
N GLN A 102 8.39 12.69 -3.67
CA GLN A 102 8.13 13.74 -4.63
C GLN A 102 7.51 14.99 -3.96
N GLU A 103 6.56 14.84 -3.05
CA GLU A 103 5.99 15.97 -2.29
C GLU A 103 7.06 16.67 -1.43
N ALA A 104 7.99 15.93 -0.82
CA ALA A 104 9.12 16.52 -0.11
C ALA A 104 10.00 17.37 -1.03
N LEU A 105 10.31 16.88 -2.24
CA LEU A 105 11.06 17.66 -3.24
C LEU A 105 10.32 18.93 -3.65
N LYS A 106 9.00 18.87 -3.87
CA LYS A 106 8.19 20.06 -4.18
C LYS A 106 8.26 21.10 -3.07
N ALA A 107 8.17 20.65 -1.81
CA ALA A 107 8.21 21.52 -0.65
C ALA A 107 9.55 22.26 -0.49
N ILE A 108 10.68 21.57 -0.68
CA ILE A 108 12.01 22.17 -0.48
C ILE A 108 12.51 22.98 -1.68
N THR A 109 12.05 22.66 -2.90
CA THR A 109 12.50 23.33 -4.12
C THR A 109 11.56 24.44 -4.59
N GLY A 110 10.30 24.42 -4.16
CA GLY A 110 9.25 25.28 -4.73
C GLY A 110 8.92 24.96 -6.19
N LYS A 111 9.36 23.81 -6.70
CA LYS A 111 9.13 23.37 -8.08
C LYS A 111 7.95 22.39 -8.14
N PHE A 112 7.10 22.56 -9.15
CA PHE A 112 5.82 21.85 -9.35
C PHE A 112 4.73 22.19 -8.32
N LEU A 113 3.50 21.80 -8.62
CA LEU A 113 2.35 22.03 -7.74
C LEU A 113 2.28 20.93 -6.66
N PRO A 114 2.34 21.28 -5.36
CA PRO A 114 2.12 20.33 -4.27
C PRO A 114 0.70 19.78 -4.26
N LEU A 115 0.53 18.62 -3.64
CA LEU A 115 -0.78 18.07 -3.32
C LEU A 115 -1.55 19.02 -2.37
N GLU A 116 -2.84 19.20 -2.64
CA GLU A 116 -3.74 20.02 -1.80
C GLU A 116 -5.01 19.22 -1.46
N GLN A 117 -5.12 18.53 -0.31
CA GLN A 117 -4.08 18.17 0.66
C GLN A 117 -4.07 16.66 0.91
N TRP A 118 -5.17 15.97 0.59
CA TRP A 118 -5.36 14.55 0.80
C TRP A 118 -5.34 13.80 -0.53
N LEU A 119 -4.66 12.67 -0.53
CA LEU A 119 -4.65 11.68 -1.60
C LEU A 119 -4.87 10.31 -0.95
N TYR A 120 -5.86 9.58 -1.43
CA TYR A 120 -6.10 8.19 -1.04
C TYR A 120 -5.71 7.30 -2.21
N VAL A 121 -4.89 6.29 -1.92
CA VAL A 121 -4.45 5.29 -2.90
C VAL A 121 -4.82 3.94 -2.34
N ASP A 122 -5.51 3.15 -3.14
CA ASP A 122 -5.91 1.80 -2.80
C ASP A 122 -5.87 0.91 -4.05
N ALA A 123 -5.84 -0.40 -3.82
CA ALA A 123 -5.92 -1.43 -4.85
C ALA A 123 -6.85 -2.55 -4.35
N LEU A 124 -8.02 -2.17 -3.82
CA LEU A 124 -8.97 -3.12 -3.22
C LEU A 124 -9.49 -4.15 -4.23
N GLU A 125 -9.39 -3.88 -5.53
CA GLU A 125 -9.68 -4.83 -6.60
C GLU A 125 -8.83 -6.11 -6.47
N CYS A 126 -7.62 -6.01 -5.90
CA CYS A 126 -6.76 -7.17 -5.65
C CYS A 126 -7.38 -8.16 -4.65
N LEU A 127 -8.33 -7.73 -3.81
CA LEU A 127 -9.03 -8.61 -2.86
C LEU A 127 -10.13 -9.44 -3.53
N ALA A 128 -10.55 -9.06 -4.74
CA ALA A 128 -11.53 -9.78 -5.53
C ALA A 128 -10.89 -10.79 -6.51
N LEU A 129 -9.55 -10.86 -6.56
CA LEU A 129 -8.84 -11.83 -7.38
C LEU A 129 -9.07 -13.25 -6.88
N GLU A 130 -9.02 -14.21 -7.80
CA GLU A 130 -9.09 -15.63 -7.49
C GLU A 130 -7.97 -16.01 -6.51
N GLY A 131 -8.33 -16.70 -5.43
CA GLY A 131 -7.41 -17.04 -4.32
C GLY A 131 -7.31 -15.99 -3.21
N ALA A 132 -7.69 -14.73 -3.46
CA ALA A 132 -7.81 -13.71 -2.41
C ALA A 132 -9.27 -13.50 -1.94
N ALA A 133 -10.22 -13.78 -2.84
CA ALA A 133 -11.64 -13.74 -2.54
C ALA A 133 -12.03 -14.86 -1.56
N GLY A 134 -12.72 -14.50 -0.48
CA GLY A 134 -13.25 -15.47 0.49
C GLY A 134 -12.24 -16.01 1.52
N LEU A 135 -11.04 -15.43 1.61
CA LEU A 135 -10.07 -15.77 2.65
C LEU A 135 -10.64 -15.55 4.05
N THR A 136 -10.31 -16.47 4.96
CA THR A 136 -10.73 -16.46 6.36
C THR A 136 -9.69 -15.83 7.28
N GLU A 137 -10.04 -15.62 8.56
CA GLU A 137 -9.09 -15.16 9.58
C GLU A 137 -7.92 -16.15 9.77
N GLU A 138 -8.16 -17.45 9.61
CA GLU A 138 -7.13 -18.49 9.74
C GLU A 138 -6.14 -18.48 8.56
N ASP A 139 -6.64 -18.29 7.34
CA ASP A 139 -5.79 -18.21 6.14
C ASP A 139 -4.80 -17.04 6.21
N CYS A 140 -5.26 -15.93 6.79
CA CYS A 140 -4.53 -14.67 6.95
C CYS A 140 -3.80 -14.55 8.31
N ALA A 141 -3.83 -15.59 9.14
CA ALA A 141 -3.16 -15.57 10.44
C ALA A 141 -1.63 -15.50 10.30
N PRO A 142 -0.93 -14.77 11.19
CA PRO A 142 0.53 -14.65 11.16
C PRO A 142 1.19 -16.02 11.32
N ARG A 143 2.31 -16.23 10.61
CA ARG A 143 3.06 -17.50 10.62
C ARG A 143 4.43 -17.36 11.30
N GLY A 144 4.75 -16.19 11.86
CA GLY A 144 6.07 -15.89 12.41
C GLY A 144 7.11 -15.76 11.31
N SER A 145 6.68 -15.37 10.10
CA SER A 145 7.53 -15.24 8.92
C SER A 145 7.77 -13.77 8.58
N ARG A 146 8.78 -13.49 7.76
CA ARG A 146 8.99 -12.15 7.21
C ARG A 146 7.87 -11.68 6.27
N TYR A 147 6.93 -12.56 5.90
CA TYR A 147 5.83 -12.30 4.99
C TYR A 147 4.49 -12.10 5.72
N ASP A 148 4.46 -12.04 7.05
CA ASP A 148 3.22 -11.96 7.82
C ASP A 148 2.35 -10.75 7.43
N GLY A 149 2.98 -9.61 7.06
CA GLY A 149 2.26 -8.45 6.53
C GLY A 149 1.57 -8.70 5.17
N GLN A 150 2.15 -9.55 4.32
CA GLN A 150 1.55 -9.95 3.04
C GLN A 150 0.49 -11.05 3.24
N ILE A 151 0.74 -12.00 4.13
CA ILE A 151 -0.18 -13.07 4.52
C ILE A 151 -1.46 -12.48 5.12
N ALA A 152 -1.36 -11.42 5.91
CA ALA A 152 -2.53 -10.69 6.45
C ALA A 152 -3.49 -10.17 5.36
N VAL A 153 -3.05 -10.02 4.11
CA VAL A 153 -3.89 -9.56 2.99
C VAL A 153 -4.30 -10.71 2.07
N PHE A 154 -3.32 -11.52 1.64
CA PHE A 154 -3.48 -12.52 0.59
C PHE A 154 -3.44 -13.97 1.07
N GLY A 155 -3.19 -14.22 2.35
CA GLY A 155 -3.16 -15.55 2.96
C GLY A 155 -1.87 -16.32 2.73
N ALA A 156 -1.68 -17.37 3.52
CA ALA A 156 -0.47 -18.20 3.48
C ALA A 156 -0.33 -18.98 2.15
N THR A 157 -1.44 -19.49 1.61
CA THR A 157 -1.44 -20.22 0.34
C THR A 157 -0.93 -19.36 -0.82
N PHE A 158 -1.33 -18.10 -0.88
CA PHE A 158 -0.83 -17.18 -1.91
C PHE A 158 0.68 -16.96 -1.77
N GLN A 159 1.19 -16.85 -0.55
CA GLN A 159 2.63 -16.70 -0.31
C GLN A 159 3.43 -17.90 -0.83
N GLU A 160 2.92 -19.12 -0.64
CA GLU A 160 3.55 -20.34 -1.18
C GLU A 160 3.54 -20.37 -2.71
N LEU A 161 2.41 -20.01 -3.32
CA LEU A 161 2.27 -19.93 -4.77
C LEU A 161 3.23 -18.89 -5.36
N LEU A 162 3.39 -17.76 -4.70
CA LEU A 162 4.31 -16.70 -5.10
C LEU A 162 5.77 -17.15 -5.05
N GLY A 163 6.14 -17.95 -4.04
CA GLY A 163 7.47 -18.53 -3.90
C GLY A 163 7.85 -19.49 -5.03
N ARG A 164 6.87 -20.16 -5.64
CA ARG A 164 7.06 -21.14 -6.73
C ARG A 164 7.09 -20.51 -8.13
N GLN A 165 6.91 -19.20 -8.22
CA GLN A 165 6.84 -18.53 -9.51
C GLN A 165 8.17 -18.57 -10.25
N LYS A 166 8.10 -18.60 -11.59
CA LYS A 166 9.24 -18.52 -12.49
C LYS A 166 9.12 -17.28 -13.37
N TYR A 167 10.02 -16.32 -13.21
CA TYR A 167 9.94 -15.03 -13.91
C TYR A 167 11.23 -14.71 -14.65
N LEU A 168 11.09 -14.05 -15.80
CA LEU A 168 12.17 -13.42 -16.54
C LEU A 168 12.03 -11.90 -16.43
N VAL A 169 13.04 -11.24 -15.88
CA VAL A 169 13.15 -9.78 -15.84
C VAL A 169 14.09 -9.35 -16.97
N VAL A 170 13.56 -8.58 -17.91
CA VAL A 170 14.32 -8.00 -19.03
C VAL A 170 14.65 -6.55 -18.69
N GLY A 171 15.89 -6.29 -18.34
CA GLY A 171 16.40 -5.00 -17.90
C GLY A 171 16.55 -4.89 -16.38
N ALA A 172 17.75 -4.51 -15.94
CA ALA A 172 18.18 -4.26 -14.57
C ALA A 172 18.48 -2.75 -14.33
N GLY A 173 17.86 -1.89 -15.14
CA GLY A 173 17.88 -0.43 -14.99
C GLY A 173 17.06 0.06 -13.79
N ALA A 174 16.58 1.31 -13.82
CA ALA A 174 15.89 1.93 -12.67
C ALA A 174 14.62 1.15 -12.26
N ILE A 175 13.78 0.82 -13.23
CA ILE A 175 12.58 0.01 -13.02
C ILE A 175 12.94 -1.42 -12.61
N GLY A 176 13.96 -2.01 -13.24
CA GLY A 176 14.45 -3.35 -12.90
C GLY A 176 14.89 -3.44 -11.44
N CYS A 177 15.67 -2.46 -10.96
CA CYS A 177 16.09 -2.39 -9.56
C CYS A 177 14.91 -2.32 -8.59
N GLU A 178 13.92 -1.46 -8.85
CA GLU A 178 12.71 -1.34 -8.03
C GLU A 178 11.86 -2.60 -8.05
N LEU A 179 11.72 -3.24 -9.22
CA LEU A 179 11.00 -4.49 -9.40
C LEU A 179 11.67 -5.63 -8.63
N LEU A 180 12.99 -5.77 -8.73
CA LEU A 180 13.76 -6.81 -8.03
C LEU A 180 13.67 -6.63 -6.51
N LYS A 181 13.72 -5.40 -6.01
CA LYS A 181 13.49 -5.12 -4.58
C LYS A 181 12.08 -5.50 -4.16
N ASN A 182 11.06 -5.21 -4.98
CA ASN A 182 9.69 -5.65 -4.69
C ASN A 182 9.56 -7.18 -4.70
N PHE A 183 10.13 -7.87 -5.70
CA PHE A 183 10.15 -9.33 -5.78
C PHE A 183 10.80 -9.97 -4.56
N ALA A 184 11.96 -9.45 -4.15
CA ALA A 184 12.66 -9.92 -2.96
C ALA A 184 11.84 -9.73 -1.67
N MET A 185 11.13 -8.60 -1.53
CA MET A 185 10.30 -8.33 -0.35
C MET A 185 9.01 -9.14 -0.34
N MET A 186 8.41 -9.39 -1.49
CA MET A 186 7.20 -10.21 -1.62
C MET A 186 7.49 -11.71 -1.55
N GLY A 187 8.75 -12.13 -1.75
CA GLY A 187 9.13 -13.54 -1.79
C GLY A 187 8.82 -14.24 -3.11
N LEU A 188 8.79 -13.49 -4.22
CA LEU A 188 8.62 -14.05 -5.55
C LEU A 188 9.82 -14.94 -5.90
N ALA A 189 9.56 -16.15 -6.40
CA ALA A 189 10.57 -17.16 -6.74
C ALA A 189 11.45 -17.62 -5.56
N ALA A 190 11.09 -17.29 -4.30
CA ALA A 190 11.89 -17.61 -3.12
C ALA A 190 11.55 -18.97 -2.46
N GLY A 191 10.69 -19.77 -3.09
CA GLY A 191 10.27 -21.09 -2.62
C GLY A 191 10.89 -22.24 -3.43
N PRO A 192 10.55 -23.49 -3.09
CA PRO A 192 10.96 -24.65 -3.87
C PRO A 192 10.52 -24.51 -5.33
N ASP A 193 11.39 -24.85 -6.27
CA ASP A 193 11.14 -24.74 -7.71
C ASP A 193 10.88 -23.31 -8.24
N GLY A 194 11.03 -22.28 -7.40
CA GLY A 194 11.02 -20.88 -7.83
C GLY A 194 12.26 -20.54 -8.64
N ASP A 195 12.10 -19.68 -9.65
CA ASP A 195 13.22 -19.25 -10.50
C ASP A 195 13.07 -17.78 -10.94
N LEU A 196 14.17 -17.05 -10.92
CA LEU A 196 14.22 -15.66 -11.34
C LEU A 196 15.44 -15.46 -12.24
N THR A 197 15.20 -15.33 -13.54
CA THR A 197 16.22 -14.96 -14.50
C THR A 197 16.18 -13.46 -14.72
N VAL A 198 17.33 -12.78 -14.65
CA VAL A 198 17.47 -11.36 -14.97
C VAL A 198 18.47 -11.22 -16.10
N THR A 199 18.12 -10.46 -17.14
CA THR A 199 19.02 -10.17 -18.26
C THR A 199 19.09 -8.67 -18.50
N ASP A 200 20.31 -8.15 -18.59
CA ASP A 200 20.63 -6.80 -19.02
C ASP A 200 22.00 -6.83 -19.70
N MET A 201 22.14 -6.15 -20.83
CA MET A 201 23.39 -6.09 -21.59
C MET A 201 24.21 -4.83 -21.28
N ASP A 202 23.64 -3.85 -20.58
CA ASP A 202 24.32 -2.62 -20.21
C ASP A 202 25.25 -2.81 -19.00
N THR A 203 26.21 -1.91 -18.87
CA THR A 203 27.12 -1.81 -17.72
C THR A 203 26.71 -0.63 -16.82
N VAL A 204 27.08 -0.71 -15.54
CA VAL A 204 26.73 0.34 -14.57
C VAL A 204 27.63 1.56 -14.78
N ALA A 205 27.02 2.71 -15.04
CA ALA A 205 27.68 4.00 -15.14
C ALA A 205 27.32 4.93 -13.97
N LEU A 206 28.18 5.92 -13.69
CA LEU A 206 27.96 6.91 -12.62
C LEU A 206 26.60 7.62 -12.72
N SER A 207 26.16 7.91 -13.95
CA SER A 207 24.89 8.59 -14.21
C SER A 207 23.67 7.74 -13.83
N ASN A 208 23.83 6.43 -13.59
CA ASN A 208 22.76 5.52 -13.24
C ASN A 208 22.44 5.50 -11.74
N LEU A 209 23.43 5.69 -10.88
CA LEU A 209 23.32 5.52 -9.42
C LEU A 209 22.17 6.28 -8.76
N PRO A 210 21.80 7.52 -9.17
CA PRO A 210 20.69 8.24 -8.52
C PRO A 210 19.32 7.57 -8.64
N ARG A 211 19.16 6.61 -9.58
CA ARG A 211 17.87 5.95 -9.86
C ARG A 211 17.94 4.43 -9.90
N GLN A 212 19.13 3.84 -9.85
CA GLN A 212 19.34 2.39 -9.82
C GLN A 212 19.86 1.98 -8.44
N LEU A 213 18.93 1.90 -7.49
CA LEU A 213 19.23 1.82 -6.05
C LEU A 213 20.03 0.58 -5.61
N LEU A 214 20.11 -0.46 -6.45
CA LEU A 214 20.84 -1.69 -6.12
C LEU A 214 22.35 -1.54 -6.32
N TYR A 215 22.80 -0.59 -7.13
CA TYR A 215 24.21 -0.40 -7.43
C TYR A 215 24.86 0.68 -6.56
N ARG A 216 26.18 0.62 -6.46
CA ARG A 216 27.05 1.55 -5.73
C ARG A 216 28.19 2.02 -6.63
N SER A 217 28.93 3.02 -6.19
CA SER A 217 30.10 3.53 -6.92
C SER A 217 31.16 2.46 -7.16
N ALA A 218 31.22 1.42 -6.32
CA ALA A 218 32.12 0.28 -6.48
C ALA A 218 31.73 -0.66 -7.64
N ASP A 219 30.48 -0.57 -8.14
CA ASP A 219 29.96 -1.44 -9.19
C ASP A 219 30.12 -0.81 -10.60
N ILE A 220 30.64 0.42 -10.69
CA ILE A 220 30.86 1.11 -11.96
C ILE A 220 31.95 0.38 -12.76
N SER A 221 31.69 0.13 -14.05
CA SER A 221 32.62 -0.48 -15.00
C SER A 221 32.95 0.45 -16.16
#